data_AF-A0A925H3W4-F1
#
_entry.id   AF-A0A925H3W4-F1
#
_cell.length_a   1.000
_cell.length_b   1.000
_cell.length_c   1.000
_cell.angle_alpha   90.00
_cell.angle_beta   90.00
_cell.angle_gamma   90.00
#
_symmetry.space_group_name_H-M   'P 1'
#
loop_
_entity.id
_entity.type
_entity.pdbx_description
1 polymer ?
#
loop_
_entity_poly.entity_id
_entity_poly.type
_entity_poly.pdbx_seq_one_letter_code
_entity_poly.pdbx_strand_id
1 'polypeptide(L)'
;MHPKDLAAKLEVKVFDSPAAAEAAGFSLGQRMSPRNLWNRDSAASAIVYDLIGKRKRGEVSEIALVLDVSSVTGAFKKETMNAE
;
A
#
# COMPACT_ATOMS: atom_id res chain seq x y z
N MET A 1 5.88 -18.52 -3.66
CA MET A 1 5.89 -17.21 -4.36
C MET A 1 6.49 -16.19 -3.40
N HIS A 2 7.58 -15.51 -3.77
CA HIS A 2 8.25 -14.55 -2.88
C HIS A 2 7.62 -13.15 -3.01
N PRO A 3 7.37 -12.43 -1.91
CA PRO A 3 6.74 -11.09 -1.90
C PRO A 3 7.54 -10.03 -2.67
N LYS A 4 8.86 -10.23 -2.83
CA LYS A 4 9.73 -9.35 -3.64
C LYS A 4 9.41 -9.37 -5.13
N ASP A 5 8.98 -10.52 -5.66
CA ASP A 5 8.61 -10.65 -7.08
C ASP A 5 7.25 -9.98 -7.35
N LEU A 6 6.36 -10.01 -6.35
CA LEU A 6 5.08 -9.29 -6.40
C LEU A 6 5.28 -7.78 -6.31
N ALA A 7 6.12 -7.30 -5.38
CA ALA A 7 6.39 -5.87 -5.22
C ALA A 7 7.07 -5.26 -6.46
N ALA A 8 8.00 -5.98 -7.09
CA ALA A 8 8.65 -5.54 -8.33
C ALA A 8 7.70 -5.58 -9.55
N LYS A 9 6.79 -6.56 -9.62
CA LYS A 9 5.78 -6.64 -10.70
C LYS A 9 4.61 -5.66 -10.55
N LEU A 10 4.35 -5.18 -9.33
CA LEU A 10 3.16 -4.39 -9.02
C LEU A 10 3.45 -2.89 -8.83
N GLU A 11 4.71 -2.46 -9.01
CA GLU A 11 5.14 -1.05 -8.90
C GLU A 11 4.70 -0.37 -7.60
N VAL A 12 4.60 -1.13 -6.50
CA VAL A 12 4.14 -0.60 -5.22
C VAL A 12 5.32 0.01 -4.47
N LYS A 13 5.24 1.31 -4.15
CA LYS A 13 6.23 1.95 -3.28
C LYS A 13 6.10 1.41 -1.86
N VAL A 14 7.17 0.88 -1.31
CA VAL A 14 7.19 0.40 0.08
C VAL A 14 7.87 1.45 0.95
N PHE A 15 7.22 1.82 2.05
CA PHE A 15 7.72 2.76 3.05
C PHE A 15 7.90 2.05 4.39
N ASP A 16 8.94 2.39 5.14
CA ASP A 16 9.19 1.81 6.46
C ASP A 16 8.38 2.50 7.57
N SER A 17 7.72 3.62 7.28
CA SER A 17 6.98 4.41 8.28
C SER A 17 5.82 5.19 7.67
N PRO A 18 4.71 5.40 8.42
CA PRO A 18 3.57 6.17 7.95
C PRO A 18 3.96 7.62 7.62
N ALA A 19 4.85 8.21 8.43
CA ALA A 19 5.39 9.54 8.19
C ALA A 19 6.12 9.68 6.85
N ALA A 20 6.79 8.61 6.38
CA ALA A 20 7.47 8.63 5.07
C ALA A 20 6.46 8.59 3.90
N ALA A 21 5.35 7.86 4.07
CA ALA A 21 4.27 7.84 3.09
C ALA A 21 3.55 9.20 3.02
N GLU A 22 3.25 9.81 4.18
CA GLU A 22 2.66 11.14 4.25
C GLU A 22 3.59 12.22 3.66
N ALA A 23 4.89 12.16 3.97
CA ALA A 23 5.89 13.07 3.39
C ALA A 23 6.01 12.92 1.86
N ALA A 24 5.77 11.72 1.33
CA ALA A 24 5.72 11.46 -0.11
C ALA A 24 4.37 11.82 -0.76
N GLY A 25 3.41 12.35 0.01
CA GLY A 25 2.09 12.76 -0.47
C GLY A 25 1.11 11.60 -0.69
N PHE A 26 1.32 10.47 -0.02
CA PHE A 26 0.35 9.36 -0.01
C PHE A 26 -0.62 9.52 1.16
N SER A 27 -1.90 9.23 0.92
CA SER A 27 -2.90 9.13 1.97
C SER A 27 -2.85 7.75 2.60
N LEU A 28 -2.72 7.70 3.93
CA LEU A 28 -2.80 6.46 4.69
C LEU A 28 -4.23 5.92 4.63
N GLY A 29 -4.36 4.66 4.23
CA GLY A 29 -5.61 3.95 4.10
C GLY A 29 -5.73 2.84 5.13
N GLN A 30 -5.99 1.63 4.65
CA GLN A 30 -6.30 0.50 5.50
C GLN A 30 -5.07 0.01 6.27
N ARG A 31 -5.15 0.01 7.60
CA ARG A 31 -4.13 -0.54 8.51
C ARG A 31 -4.53 -1.93 8.99
N MET A 32 -3.60 -2.87 8.94
CA MET A 32 -3.71 -4.20 9.49
C MET A 32 -2.56 -4.43 10.46
N SER A 33 -2.86 -4.89 11.67
CA SER A 33 -1.86 -5.23 12.69
C SER A 33 -1.87 -6.74 12.94
N PRO A 34 -1.30 -7.55 12.02
CA PRO A 34 -1.25 -8.99 12.17
C PRO A 34 -0.33 -9.39 13.32
N ARG A 35 -0.75 -10.38 14.12
CA ARG A 35 0.02 -10.90 15.27
C ARG A 35 1.28 -11.68 14.89
N ASN A 36 1.36 -12.20 13.67
CA ASN A 36 2.47 -13.04 13.21
C ASN A 36 3.08 -12.51 11.91
N LEU A 37 4.40 -12.68 11.76
CA LEU A 37 5.16 -12.23 10.58
C LEU A 37 4.62 -12.84 9.27
N TRP A 38 4.18 -14.11 9.30
CA TRP A 38 3.54 -14.77 8.16
C TRP A 38 2.21 -14.12 7.74
N ASN A 39 1.42 -13.68 8.73
CA ASN A 39 0.20 -12.91 8.48
C ASN A 39 0.51 -11.51 7.99
N ARG A 40 1.72 -10.99 8.21
CA ARG A 40 2.15 -9.67 7.72
C ARG A 40 2.30 -9.66 6.20
N ASP A 41 3.03 -10.62 5.64
CA ASP A 41 3.18 -10.75 4.19
C ASP A 41 1.85 -11.06 3.49
N SER A 42 0.99 -11.85 4.14
CA SER A 42 -0.36 -12.15 3.64
C SER A 42 -1.27 -10.91 3.68
N ALA A 43 -1.22 -10.13 4.77
CA ALA A 43 -1.95 -8.87 4.91
C ALA A 43 -1.46 -7.83 3.90
N ALA A 44 -0.15 -7.69 3.74
CA ALA A 44 0.46 -6.82 2.74
C ALA A 44 -0.02 -7.16 1.33
N SER A 45 0.01 -8.45 0.97
CA SER A 45 -0.48 -8.91 -0.32
C SER A 45 -1.96 -8.61 -0.51
N ALA A 46 -2.80 -8.85 0.50
CA ALA A 46 -4.23 -8.56 0.44
C ALA A 46 -4.52 -7.06 0.24
N ILE A 47 -3.84 -6.20 0.99
CA ILE A 47 -3.95 -4.74 0.86
C ILE A 47 -3.51 -4.28 -0.53
N VAL A 48 -2.38 -4.77 -1.02
CA VAL A 48 -1.89 -4.44 -2.36
C VAL A 48 -2.90 -4.86 -3.43
N TYR A 49 -3.45 -6.07 -3.34
CA TYR A 49 -4.47 -6.54 -4.27
C TYR A 49 -5.73 -5.65 -4.26
N ASP A 50 -6.20 -5.22 -3.09
CA ASP A 50 -7.33 -4.27 -2.99
C ASP A 50 -7.01 -2.92 -3.65
N LEU A 51 -5.82 -2.38 -3.37
CA LEU A 51 -5.36 -1.11 -3.93
C LEU A 51 -5.16 -1.18 -5.46
N ILE A 52 -4.67 -2.30 -6.00
CA ILE A 52 -4.59 -2.52 -7.44
C ILE A 52 -6.00 -2.60 -8.05
N GLY A 53 -6.94 -3.24 -7.35
CA GLY A 53 -8.35 -3.24 -7.74
C GLY A 53 -8.90 -1.83 -7.89
N LYS A 54 -8.62 -0.95 -6.91
CA LYS A 54 -8.98 0.47 -6.95
C LYS A 54 -8.25 1.24 -8.05
N ARG A 55 -6.97 0.95 -8.29
CA ARG A 55 -6.19 1.54 -9.40
C ARG A 55 -6.80 1.19 -10.74
N LYS A 56 -7.17 -0.08 -10.94
CA LYS A 56 -7.84 -0.55 -12.16
C LYS A 56 -9.22 0.06 -12.36
N ARG A 57 -9.92 0.43 -11.28
CA ARG A 57 -11.18 1.18 -11.33
C ARG A 57 -10.99 2.68 -11.61
N GLY A 58 -9.76 3.18 -11.59
CA GLY A 58 -9.44 4.60 -11.76
C GLY A 58 -9.64 5.44 -10.50
N GLU A 59 -9.77 4.81 -9.32
CA GLU A 59 -9.98 5.54 -8.05
C GLU A 59 -8.66 6.08 -7.44
N VAL A 60 -7.52 5.48 -7.80
CA VAL A 60 -6.18 5.83 -7.28
C VAL A 60 -5.13 5.75 -8.39
N SER A 61 -4.18 6.69 -8.43
CA SER A 61 -3.11 6.72 -9.45
C SER A 61 -1.85 6.00 -8.98
N GLU A 62 -1.43 6.27 -7.73
CA GLU A 62 -0.26 5.63 -7.12
C GLU A 62 -0.68 4.83 -5.90
N ILE A 63 -0.05 3.68 -5.71
CA ILE A 63 -0.28 2.79 -4.57
C ILE A 63 1.04 2.56 -3.84
N ALA A 64 0.94 2.50 -2.52
CA ALA A 64 2.08 2.31 -1.64
C ALA A 64 1.70 1.42 -0.45
N LEU A 65 2.71 0.84 0.16
CA LEU A 65 2.56 0.01 1.34
C LEU A 65 3.54 0.48 2.41
N VAL A 66 3.02 0.77 3.60
CA VAL A 66 3.82 1.06 4.77
C VAL A 66 4.01 -0.23 5.56
N LEU A 67 5.25 -0.69 5.68
CA LEU A 67 5.64 -1.83 6.49
C LEU A 67 6.29 -1.32 7.77
N ASP A 68 5.53 -1.39 8.86
CA ASP A 68 6.03 -1.16 10.20
C ASP A 68 6.43 -2.49 10.87
N VAL A 69 7.20 -2.42 11.95
CA VAL A 69 7.70 -3.59 12.70
C VAL A 69 6.56 -4.53 13.11
N SER A 70 5.38 -3.99 13.42
CA SER A 70 4.21 -4.77 13.87
C SER A 70 2.92 -4.46 13.11
N SER A 71 2.98 -3.70 12.02
CA SER A 71 1.78 -3.28 11.29
C SER A 71 2.05 -3.12 9.80
N VAL A 72 1.01 -3.30 9.01
CA VAL A 72 1.02 -3.03 7.58
C VAL A 72 -0.06 -2.00 7.31
N THR A 73 0.26 -0.91 6.64
CA THR A 73 -0.72 0.09 6.25
C THR A 73 -0.69 0.28 4.74
N GLY A 74 -1.81 0.10 4.07
CA GLY A 74 -1.96 0.49 2.68
C GLY A 74 -2.00 1.99 2.59
N ALA A 75 -1.21 2.58 1.71
CA ALA A 75 -1.25 3.99 1.39
C ALA A 75 -1.55 4.14 -0.10
N PHE A 76 -2.31 5.16 -0.46
CA PHE A 76 -2.67 5.40 -1.85
C PHE A 76 -2.71 6.89 -2.11
N LYS A 77 -2.48 7.24 -3.37
CA LYS A 77 -2.63 8.59 -3.85
C LYS A 77 -3.79 8.57 -4.83
N LYS A 78 -4.86 9.27 -4.48
CA LYS A 78 -5.93 9.53 -5.44
C LYS A 78 -5.34 10.38 -6.55
N GLU A 79 -5.75 10.12 -7.79
CA GLU A 79 -5.60 11.15 -8.80
C GLU A 79 -6.39 12.34 -8.27
N THR A 80 -5.72 13.44 -7.94
CA THR A 80 -6.42 14.70 -7.81
C THR A 80 -6.86 15.03 -9.23
N MET A 81 -8.03 14.51 -9.64
CA MET A 81 -8.84 15.18 -10.64
C MET A 81 -9.11 16.54 -10.03
N ASN A 82 -8.28 17.52 -10.39
CA ASN A 82 -8.62 18.92 -10.33
C ASN A 82 -9.87 19.06 -11.20
N ALA A 83 -11.03 18.88 -10.57
CA ALA A 83 -12.23 19.51 -11.04
C ALA A 83 -12.12 20.98 -10.61
N GLU A 84 -12.10 21.82 -11.65
CA GLU A 84 -12.43 23.26 -11.65
C GLU A 84 -11.27 24.25 -11.49
#